data_AF-A0A2V8BC80-F1
#
_entry.id   AF-A0A2V8BC80-F1
#
_cell.length_a   1.000
_cell.length_b   1.000
_cell.length_c   1.000
_cell.angle_alpha   90.00
_cell.angle_beta   90.00
_cell.angle_gamma   90.00
#
_symmetry.space_group_name_H-M   'P 1'
#
loop_
_entity.id
_entity.type
_entity.pdbx_description
1 polymer ?
#
loop_
_entity_poly.entity_id
_entity_poly.type
_entity_poly.pdbx_seq_one_letter_code
_entity_poly.pdbx_strand_id
1 'polypeptide(L)'
;MKAPGPQAAETIWLEGGEESRPVVLARVAAPPSRAAVARTYLGLGFTHIVPGGLDHILFVLGIFLLSGRLRPILWQVSAFTLAHSMTLGLTLYGVIALPSSIVEPMIAMSIVYVAVENLVTSELKPWRVALVFGFGLLHGMGFAGGLREMALPRCE
;
A
#
# COMPACT_ATOMS: atom_id res chain seq x y z
N MET A 1 -3.95 25.73 -38.87
CA MET A 1 -2.73 24.96 -38.55
C MET A 1 -3.09 24.00 -37.42
N LYS A 2 -3.27 22.71 -37.71
CA LYS A 2 -3.85 21.71 -36.80
C LYS A 2 -2.70 20.97 -36.09
N ALA A 3 -2.72 20.93 -34.76
CA ALA A 3 -1.72 20.23 -33.96
C ALA A 3 -1.68 18.72 -34.31
N PRO A 4 -0.49 18.09 -34.37
CA PRO A 4 -0.40 16.65 -34.59
C PRO A 4 -0.97 15.90 -33.38
N GLY A 5 -1.89 14.97 -33.65
CA GLY A 5 -2.51 14.11 -32.64
C GLY A 5 -1.53 13.11 -32.01
N PRO A 6 -1.94 12.41 -30.94
CA PRO A 6 -1.08 11.45 -30.25
C PRO A 6 -0.63 10.35 -31.22
N GLN A 7 0.70 10.18 -31.35
CA GLN A 7 1.30 9.11 -32.15
C GLN A 7 0.91 7.77 -31.52
N ALA A 8 0.21 6.93 -32.29
CA ALA A 8 -0.18 5.60 -31.88
C ALA A 8 1.06 4.75 -31.59
N ALA A 9 1.00 3.89 -30.57
CA ALA A 9 2.04 2.92 -30.30
C ALA A 9 2.20 1.99 -31.51
N GLU A 10 3.36 2.02 -32.16
CA GLU A 10 3.68 1.19 -33.32
C GLU A 10 4.40 -0.07 -32.84
N THR A 11 3.84 -1.25 -33.10
CA THR A 11 4.48 -2.54 -32.82
C THR A 11 5.07 -3.05 -34.12
N ILE A 12 6.39 -3.25 -34.17
CA ILE A 12 7.10 -3.75 -35.34
C ILE A 12 7.74 -5.09 -34.97
N TRP A 13 7.45 -6.12 -35.75
CA TRP A 13 8.10 -7.42 -35.66
C TRP A 13 9.34 -7.41 -36.55
N LEU A 14 10.49 -7.78 -35.98
CA LEU A 14 11.74 -7.92 -36.71
C LEU A 14 11.99 -9.40 -36.99
N GLU A 15 12.21 -9.75 -38.25
CA GLU A 15 12.65 -11.09 -38.62
C GLU A 15 14.16 -11.25 -38.36
N GLY A 16 14.61 -12.48 -38.10
CA GLY A 16 15.97 -12.76 -37.67
C GLY A 16 17.02 -12.28 -38.68
N GLY A 17 17.82 -11.29 -38.27
CA GLY A 17 18.85 -10.67 -39.11
C GLY A 17 18.57 -9.22 -39.49
N GLU A 18 17.36 -8.70 -39.22
CA GLU A 18 17.05 -7.29 -39.42
C GLU A 18 17.47 -6.43 -38.22
N GLU A 19 18.14 -5.30 -38.49
CA GLU A 19 18.41 -4.30 -37.48
C GLU A 19 17.20 -3.37 -37.29
N SER A 20 16.80 -3.14 -36.05
CA SER A 20 15.76 -2.17 -35.73
C SER A 20 16.18 -0.79 -36.23
N ARG A 21 15.26 -0.07 -36.89
CA ARG A 21 15.47 1.36 -37.18
C ARG A 21 15.79 2.10 -35.88
N PRO A 22 16.68 3.10 -35.88
CA PRO A 22 16.99 3.89 -34.69
C PRO A 22 15.69 4.45 -34.08
N VAL A 23 15.32 3.95 -32.91
CA VAL A 23 14.17 4.44 -32.17
C VAL A 23 14.59 5.77 -31.53
N VAL A 24 14.26 6.86 -32.22
CA VAL A 24 14.43 8.20 -31.66
C VAL A 24 13.37 8.34 -30.57
N LEU A 25 13.78 8.22 -29.31
CA LEU A 25 12.93 8.58 -28.17
C LEU A 25 12.60 10.06 -28.30
N ALA A 26 11.44 10.37 -28.89
CA ALA A 26 11.00 11.73 -29.22
C ALA A 26 10.99 12.66 -28.00
N ARG A 27 10.95 12.07 -26.79
CA ARG A 27 11.16 12.75 -25.52
C ARG A 27 11.59 11.71 -24.49
N VAL A 28 12.79 11.84 -23.93
CA VAL A 28 13.05 11.26 -22.60
C VAL A 28 12.08 11.98 -21.67
N ALA A 29 11.05 11.28 -21.19
CA ALA A 29 10.09 11.85 -20.27
C ALA A 29 10.87 12.47 -19.10
N ALA A 30 10.72 13.78 -18.89
CA ALA A 30 11.32 14.43 -17.73
C ALA A 30 10.84 13.67 -16.47
N PRO A 31 11.73 13.41 -15.50
CA PRO A 31 11.32 12.71 -14.29
C PRO A 31 10.13 13.45 -13.66
N PRO A 32 9.11 12.71 -13.18
CA PRO A 32 7.91 13.33 -12.63
C PRO A 32 8.30 14.29 -11.51
N SER A 33 7.66 15.45 -11.46
CA SER A 33 7.90 16.41 -10.38
C SER A 33 7.53 15.79 -9.03
N ARG A 34 8.17 16.23 -7.94
CA ARG A 34 7.84 15.76 -6.58
C ARG A 34 6.36 15.89 -6.26
N ALA A 35 5.71 16.96 -6.75
CA ALA A 35 4.27 17.17 -6.59
C ALA A 35 3.43 16.17 -7.40
N ALA A 36 3.88 15.76 -8.59
CA ALA A 36 3.22 14.70 -9.36
C ALA A 36 3.32 13.36 -8.62
N VAL A 37 4.51 13.02 -8.13
CA VAL A 37 4.74 11.80 -7.34
C VAL A 37 3.88 11.78 -6.07
N ALA A 38 3.86 12.89 -5.32
CA ALA A 38 3.03 13.01 -4.12
C ALA A 38 1.54 12.81 -4.42
N ARG A 39 1.02 13.41 -5.50
CA ARG A 39 -0.39 13.21 -5.91
C ARG A 39 -0.68 11.75 -6.26
N THR A 40 0.22 11.07 -6.96
CA THR A 40 0.07 9.65 -7.30
C THR A 40 0.00 8.79 -6.04
N TYR A 41 0.94 8.95 -5.11
CA TYR A 41 0.95 8.17 -3.86
C TYR A 41 -0.22 8.49 -2.94
N LEU A 42 -0.67 9.75 -2.87
CA LEU A 42 -1.87 10.11 -2.14
C LEU A 42 -3.12 9.46 -2.74
N GLY A 43 -3.24 9.44 -4.08
CA GLY A 43 -4.32 8.75 -4.77
C GLY A 43 -4.32 7.25 -4.49
N LEU A 44 -3.14 6.61 -4.59
CA LEU A 44 -2.96 5.18 -4.29
C LEU A 44 -3.31 4.87 -2.83
N GLY A 45 -2.87 5.70 -1.88
CA GLY A 45 -3.21 5.54 -0.47
C GLY A 45 -4.71 5.70 -0.20
N PHE A 46 -5.37 6.64 -0.88
CA PHE A 46 -6.81 6.81 -0.78
C PHE A 46 -7.56 5.58 -1.28
N THR A 47 -7.25 5.10 -2.49
CA THR A 47 -7.90 3.92 -3.07
C THR A 47 -7.60 2.64 -2.30
N HIS A 48 -6.42 2.58 -1.65
CA HIS A 48 -6.07 1.48 -0.76
C HIS A 48 -6.99 1.40 0.45
N ILE A 49 -7.38 2.52 1.05
CA ILE A 49 -8.29 2.52 2.21
C ILE A 49 -9.76 2.44 1.76
N VAL A 50 -10.16 3.27 0.78
CA VAL A 50 -11.53 3.35 0.29
C VAL A 50 -11.53 3.24 -1.24
N PRO A 51 -12.10 2.17 -1.85
CA PRO A 51 -12.92 1.10 -1.27
C PRO A 51 -12.15 -0.19 -0.90
N GLY A 52 -10.84 -0.29 -1.18
CA GLY A 52 -10.11 -1.56 -1.09
C GLY A 52 -9.68 -2.01 0.31
N GLY A 53 -9.72 -1.14 1.31
CA GLY A 53 -9.03 -1.31 2.59
C GLY A 53 -9.98 -1.58 3.74
N LEU A 54 -10.87 -2.56 3.56
CA LEU A 54 -11.79 -2.99 4.62
C LEU A 54 -11.04 -3.42 5.89
N ASP A 55 -9.85 -3.98 5.74
CA ASP A 55 -8.94 -4.31 6.84
C ASP A 55 -8.64 -3.09 7.73
N HIS A 56 -8.25 -1.97 7.14
CA HIS A 56 -7.95 -0.73 7.85
C HIS A 56 -9.19 -0.14 8.53
N ILE A 57 -10.33 -0.14 7.82
CA ILE A 57 -11.59 0.37 8.36
C ILE A 57 -12.03 -0.46 9.57
N LEU A 58 -12.02 -1.80 9.44
CA LEU A 58 -12.39 -2.72 10.51
C LEU A 58 -11.42 -2.62 11.70
N PHE A 59 -10.13 -2.43 11.44
CA PHE A 59 -9.12 -2.30 12.48
C PHE A 59 -9.28 -1.00 13.29
N VAL A 60 -9.47 0.14 12.61
CA VAL A 60 -9.74 1.44 13.28
C VAL A 60 -11.06 1.40 14.04
N LEU A 61 -12.10 0.77 13.47
CA LEU A 61 -13.36 0.55 14.17
C LEU A 61 -13.16 -0.32 15.42
N GLY A 62 -12.36 -1.38 15.34
CA GLY A 62 -11.98 -2.21 16.47
C GLY A 62 -11.28 -1.42 17.58
N ILE A 63 -10.34 -0.54 17.24
CA ILE A 63 -9.69 0.35 18.22
C ILE A 63 -10.72 1.25 18.90
N PHE A 64 -11.64 1.84 18.12
CA PHE A 64 -12.68 2.75 18.61
C PHE A 64 -13.66 2.06 19.57
N LEU A 65 -14.10 0.83 19.25
CA LEU A 65 -15.13 0.13 20.02
C LEU A 65 -14.74 -0.19 21.47
N LEU A 66 -13.45 -0.33 21.78
CA LEU A 66 -13.02 -0.58 23.18
C LEU A 66 -13.03 0.68 24.04
N SER A 67 -12.88 1.85 23.44
CA SER A 67 -12.81 3.12 24.17
C SER A 67 -13.21 4.26 23.26
N GLY A 68 -14.40 4.81 23.48
CA GLY A 68 -14.86 6.04 22.82
C GLY A 68 -14.10 7.31 23.23
N ARG A 69 -13.07 7.21 24.10
CA ARG A 69 -12.23 8.35 24.47
C ARG A 69 -11.22 8.65 23.36
N LEU A 70 -11.14 9.92 22.95
CA LEU A 70 -10.24 10.35 21.87
C LEU A 70 -8.75 10.13 22.16
N ARG A 71 -8.30 10.40 23.40
CA ARG A 71 -6.86 10.34 23.73
C ARG A 71 -6.25 8.94 23.49
N PRO A 72 -6.84 7.83 23.99
CA PRO A 72 -6.35 6.49 23.67
C PRO A 72 -6.44 6.11 22.19
N ILE A 73 -7.47 6.57 21.48
CA ILE A 73 -7.62 6.31 20.04
C ILE A 73 -6.46 6.98 19.29
N LEU A 74 -6.20 8.25 19.56
CA LEU A 74 -5.13 9.01 18.89
C LEU A 74 -3.76 8.37 19.10
N TRP A 75 -3.46 7.87 20.30
CA TRP A 75 -2.19 7.17 20.57
C TRP A 75 -2.06 5.87 19.76
N GLN A 76 -3.12 5.06 19.71
CA GLN A 76 -3.12 3.79 18.97
C GLN A 76 -3.05 4.03 17.45
N VAL A 77 -3.86 4.95 16.92
CA VAL A 77 -3.85 5.29 15.48
C VAL A 77 -2.50 5.89 15.08
N SER A 78 -1.90 6.74 15.91
CA SER A 78 -0.57 7.31 15.64
C SER A 78 0.51 6.22 15.64
N ALA A 79 0.48 5.31 16.62
CA ALA A 79 1.42 4.19 16.69
C ALA A 79 1.28 3.26 15.47
N PHE A 80 0.05 2.93 15.08
CA PHE A 80 -0.23 2.17 13.87
C PHE A 80 0.30 2.86 12.62
N THR A 81 0.00 4.16 12.46
CA THR A 81 0.38 4.95 11.28
C THR A 81 1.90 5.02 11.13
N LEU A 82 2.62 5.23 12.24
CA LEU A 82 4.08 5.27 12.24
C LEU A 82 4.68 3.92 11.82
N ALA A 83 4.22 2.83 12.44
CA ALA A 83 4.67 1.47 12.15
C ALA A 83 4.38 1.05 10.69
N HIS A 84 3.17 1.34 10.24
CA HIS A 84 2.73 1.06 8.88
C HIS A 84 3.59 1.81 7.86
N SER A 85 3.79 3.12 8.05
CA SER A 85 4.61 3.94 7.16
C SER A 85 6.07 3.46 7.11
N MET A 86 6.63 3.07 8.25
CA MET A 86 7.99 2.53 8.34
C MET A 86 8.12 1.24 7.52
N THR A 87 7.20 0.29 7.69
CA THR A 87 7.29 -1.02 7.04
C THR A 87 6.93 -0.96 5.56
N LEU A 88 5.99 -0.08 5.19
CA LEU A 88 5.73 0.26 3.79
C LEU A 88 7.01 0.80 3.12
N GLY A 89 7.68 1.77 3.74
CA GLY A 89 8.96 2.29 3.25
C GLY A 89 10.00 1.19 3.08
N LEU A 90 10.22 0.38 4.12
CA LEU A 90 11.18 -0.74 4.08
C LEU A 90 10.88 -1.75 2.96
N THR A 91 9.61 -2.04 2.74
CA THR A 91 9.18 -2.99 1.68
C THR A 91 9.36 -2.38 0.29
N LEU A 92 9.05 -1.09 0.12
CA LEU A 92 9.27 -0.37 -1.13
C LEU A 92 10.77 -0.27 -1.51
N TYR A 93 11.65 -0.09 -0.52
CA TYR A 93 13.11 -0.13 -0.73
C TYR A 93 13.66 -1.56 -0.88
N GLY A 94 12.81 -2.59 -0.77
CA GLY A 94 13.22 -4.00 -0.91
C GLY A 94 14.03 -4.54 0.26
N VAL A 95 14.08 -3.85 1.41
CA VAL A 95 14.78 -4.31 2.62
C VAL A 95 14.05 -5.50 3.24
N ILE A 96 12.72 -5.48 3.19
CA ILE A 96 11.86 -6.56 3.68
C ILE A 96 10.98 -7.01 2.51
N ALA A 97 10.84 -8.31 2.32
CA ALA A 97 9.92 -8.88 1.34
C ALA A 97 9.35 -10.19 1.88
N LEU A 98 8.06 -10.20 2.16
CA LEU A 98 7.31 -11.38 2.58
C LEU A 98 6.20 -11.65 1.55
N PRO A 99 5.86 -12.93 1.30
CA PRO A 99 4.80 -13.25 0.36
C PRO A 99 3.43 -12.82 0.91
N SER A 100 2.58 -12.30 0.02
CA SER A 100 1.19 -11.90 0.30
C SER A 100 0.40 -13.04 0.96
N SER A 101 0.63 -14.28 0.53
CA SER A 101 0.02 -15.50 1.07
C SER A 101 0.24 -15.73 2.57
N ILE A 102 1.26 -15.10 3.17
CA ILE A 102 1.51 -15.14 4.63
C ILE A 102 1.02 -13.84 5.29
N VAL A 103 1.31 -12.69 4.67
CA VAL A 103 1.00 -11.39 5.25
C VAL A 103 -0.51 -11.17 5.37
N GLU A 104 -1.29 -11.50 4.34
CA GLU A 104 -2.74 -11.27 4.31
C GLU A 104 -3.49 -12.08 5.39
N PRO A 105 -3.25 -13.40 5.56
CA PRO A 105 -3.87 -14.14 6.67
C PRO A 105 -3.47 -13.60 8.05
N MET A 106 -2.23 -13.15 8.22
CA MET A 106 -1.80 -12.56 9.49
C MET A 106 -2.51 -11.22 9.75
N ILE A 107 -2.73 -10.42 8.71
CA ILE A 107 -3.51 -9.17 8.80
C ILE A 107 -4.94 -9.50 9.26
N ALA A 108 -5.60 -10.46 8.61
CA ALA A 108 -6.94 -10.91 9.02
C ALA A 108 -6.96 -11.42 10.47
N MET A 109 -5.94 -12.18 10.89
CA MET A 109 -5.79 -12.65 12.26
C MET A 109 -5.64 -11.49 13.26
N SER A 110 -4.95 -10.41 12.89
CA SER A 110 -4.83 -9.22 13.76
C SER A 110 -6.19 -8.55 14.02
N ILE A 111 -7.07 -8.51 13.02
CA ILE A 111 -8.43 -7.96 13.16
C ILE A 111 -9.27 -8.86 14.07
N VAL A 112 -9.22 -10.18 13.86
CA VAL A 112 -9.89 -11.16 14.73
C VAL A 112 -9.40 -11.02 16.17
N TYR A 113 -8.09 -10.87 16.37
CA TYR A 113 -7.52 -10.64 17.69
C TYR A 113 -8.11 -9.40 18.36
N VAL A 114 -8.12 -8.25 17.67
CA VAL A 114 -8.69 -7.00 18.22
C VAL A 114 -10.17 -7.16 18.53
N ALA A 115 -10.92 -7.85 17.67
CA ALA A 115 -12.33 -8.13 17.89
C ALA A 115 -12.56 -8.99 19.14
N VAL A 116 -11.80 -10.07 19.32
CA VAL A 116 -11.88 -10.93 20.51
C VAL A 116 -11.45 -10.18 21.77
N GLU A 117 -10.35 -9.44 21.70
CA GLU A 117 -9.85 -8.62 22.82
C GLU A 117 -10.92 -7.64 23.32
N ASN A 118 -11.66 -7.01 22.40
CA ASN A 118 -12.75 -6.11 22.73
C ASN A 118 -13.93 -6.78 23.45
N LEU A 119 -14.15 -8.08 23.23
CA LEU A 119 -15.23 -8.83 23.87
C LEU A 119 -14.84 -9.32 25.27
N VAL A 120 -13.56 -9.64 25.49
CA VAL A 120 -13.09 -10.25 26.75
C VAL A 120 -12.51 -9.23 27.74
N THR A 121 -12.15 -8.04 27.27
CA THR A 121 -11.50 -7.01 28.09
C THR A 121 -12.38 -5.77 28.18
N SER A 122 -12.58 -5.25 29.39
CA SER A 122 -13.36 -4.01 29.61
C SER A 122 -12.47 -2.77 29.78
N GLU A 123 -11.16 -2.94 29.98
CA GLU A 123 -10.22 -1.86 30.26
C GLU A 123 -9.05 -1.83 29.27
N LEU A 124 -8.67 -0.62 28.86
CA LEU A 124 -7.49 -0.42 28.02
C LEU A 124 -6.20 -0.62 28.82
N LYS A 125 -5.43 -1.64 28.44
CA LYS A 125 -4.11 -1.88 29.02
C LYS A 125 -3.02 -1.10 28.25
N PRO A 126 -1.96 -0.59 28.91
CA PRO A 126 -0.91 0.21 28.25
C PRO A 126 -0.17 -0.52 27.12
N TRP A 127 -0.01 -1.84 27.24
CA TRP A 127 0.67 -2.68 26.23
C TRP A 127 -0.10 -2.76 24.91
N ARG A 128 -1.39 -2.39 24.90
CA ARG A 128 -2.20 -2.38 23.68
C ARG A 128 -1.61 -1.48 22.60
N VAL A 129 -0.99 -0.37 22.98
CA VAL A 129 -0.32 0.53 22.03
C VAL A 129 0.84 -0.17 21.33
N ALA A 130 1.62 -0.99 22.06
CA ALA A 130 2.71 -1.77 21.48
C ALA A 130 2.18 -2.89 20.57
N LEU A 131 1.06 -3.52 20.93
CA LEU A 131 0.40 -4.51 20.07
C LEU A 131 -0.11 -3.87 18.77
N VAL A 132 -0.80 -2.73 18.85
CA VAL A 132 -1.29 -1.98 17.69
C VAL A 132 -0.13 -1.52 16.80
N PHE A 133 1.00 -1.11 17.40
CA PHE A 133 2.22 -0.82 16.66
C PHE A 133 2.70 -2.05 15.87
N GLY A 134 2.76 -3.23 16.50
CA GLY A 134 3.12 -4.49 15.83
C GLY A 134 2.18 -4.84 14.66
N PHE A 135 0.87 -4.66 14.85
CA PHE A 135 -0.11 -4.84 13.77
C PHE A 135 0.02 -3.81 12.65
N GLY A 136 0.45 -2.59 12.97
CA GLY A 136 0.81 -1.58 11.98
C GLY A 136 1.99 -2.00 11.11
N LEU A 137 3.04 -2.58 11.72
CA LEU A 137 4.19 -3.11 10.96
C LEU A 137 3.73 -4.16 9.94
N LEU A 138 2.88 -5.09 10.39
CA LEU A 138 2.34 -6.15 9.55
C LEU A 138 1.49 -5.61 8.39
N HIS A 139 0.56 -4.70 8.66
CA HIS A 139 -0.29 -4.10 7.62
C HIS A 139 0.52 -3.35 6.56
N GLY A 140 1.63 -2.69 6.93
CA GLY A 140 2.49 -1.95 5.99
C GLY A 140 3.07 -2.83 4.87
N MET A 141 3.23 -4.13 5.12
CA MET A 141 3.72 -5.09 4.12
C MET A 141 2.64 -5.53 3.13
N GLY A 142 1.36 -5.55 3.54
CA GLY A 142 0.26 -6.03 2.71
C GLY A 142 0.05 -5.16 1.45
N PHE A 143 0.14 -3.85 1.60
CA PHE A 143 -0.01 -2.91 0.49
C PHE A 143 1.11 -3.04 -0.57
N ALA A 144 2.34 -3.26 -0.13
CA ALA A 144 3.48 -3.38 -1.02
C ALA A 144 3.48 -4.71 -1.81
N GLY A 145 2.93 -5.79 -1.23
CA GLY A 145 2.72 -7.06 -1.94
C GLY A 145 1.77 -6.90 -3.14
N GLY A 146 0.60 -6.29 -2.92
CA GLY A 146 -0.38 -6.04 -3.97
C GLY A 146 0.11 -5.10 -5.08
N LEU A 147 0.89 -4.06 -4.74
CA LEU A 147 1.50 -3.18 -5.74
C LEU A 147 2.54 -3.90 -6.63
N ARG A 148 3.29 -4.86 -6.08
CA ARG A 148 4.24 -5.66 -6.87
C ARG A 148 3.53 -6.60 -7.83
N GLU A 149 2.38 -7.15 -7.45
CA GLU A 149 1.54 -7.96 -8.36
C GLU A 149 0.87 -7.12 -9.45
N MET A 150 0.46 -5.88 -9.16
CA MET A 150 -0.11 -4.96 -10.16
C MET A 150 0.93 -4.39 -11.13
N ALA A 151 2.20 -4.29 -10.70
CA ALA A 151 3.30 -3.77 -11.53
C ALA A 151 3.91 -4.82 -12.48
N LEU A 152 3.56 -6.10 -12.35
CA LEU A 152 3.97 -7.13 -13.29
C LEU A 152 2.90 -7.27 -14.38
N PRO A 153 3.20 -6.95 -15.66
CA PRO A 153 2.35 -7.37 -16.75
C PRO A 153 2.34 -8.91 -16.74
N ARG A 154 1.21 -9.50 -16.33
CA ARG A 154 0.95 -10.91 -16.60
C ARG A 154 0.76 -11.02 -18.10
N CYS A 155 1.80 -11.42 -18.80
CA CYS A 155 1.68 -11.94 -20.15
C CYS A 155 1.00 -13.30 -20.02
N GLU A 156 -0.33 -13.31 -20.14
CA GLU A 156 -1.07 -14.44 -20.70
C GLU A 156 -1.41 -14.14 -22.15
#